data_AF-A0A7S1YXL6-F1
#
_entry.id   AF-A0A7S1YXL6-F1
#
_cell.length_a   1.000
_cell.length_b   1.000
_cell.length_c   1.000
_cell.angle_alpha   90.00
_cell.angle_beta   90.00
_cell.angle_gamma   90.00
#
_symmetry.space_group_name_H-M   'P 1'
#
loop_
_entity.id
_entity.type
_entity.pdbx_description
1 polymer ?
#
loop_
_entity_poly.entity_id
_entity_poly.type
_entity_poly.pdbx_seq_one_letter_code
_entity_poly.pdbx_strand_id
1 'polypeptide(L)'
;FERGGTDGLLCDVGMPVLHGGARYNCRVICADRRILLIRPKLSMADGGNYREGRYFTAYRPPLDGRREHFLLPPDFARRFDQRSAPFGAGYVQTSDGATVGCESCEELWTPRSTHIDMALRGVEIVGNGSGSHHELRKLDARLDLMVSAMSKCGGVYLYANQRGCDGGRLYYDGGAMIVCNGEVLAQAKQFDVEEVEVITATVDLDDVRSYRASIPSF
;
A
#
# COMPACT_ATOMS: atom_id res chain seq x y z
N PHE A 1 -10.79 12.88 7.93
CA PHE A 1 -10.33 14.19 8.45
C PHE A 1 -11.40 14.92 9.25
N GLU A 2 -12.47 15.43 8.64
CA GLU A 2 -13.43 16.31 9.34
C GLU A 2 -14.11 15.66 10.55
N ARG A 3 -14.53 14.40 10.40
CA ARG A 3 -15.21 13.63 11.45
C ARG A 3 -14.25 12.84 12.36
N GLY A 4 -12.95 13.11 12.30
CA GLY A 4 -11.94 12.40 13.11
C GLY A 4 -11.68 10.96 12.70
N GLY A 5 -12.06 10.53 11.49
CA GLY A 5 -11.83 9.15 11.02
C GLY A 5 -10.37 8.70 10.85
N THR A 6 -9.41 9.54 11.25
CA THR A 6 -7.96 9.25 11.25
C THR A 6 -7.35 9.45 12.64
N ASP A 7 -8.16 9.78 13.65
CA ASP A 7 -7.68 10.12 14.98
C ASP A 7 -7.19 8.84 15.69
N GLY A 8 -5.91 8.81 16.07
CA GLY A 8 -5.26 7.62 16.61
C GLY A 8 -5.15 6.46 15.61
N LEU A 9 -5.36 6.70 14.31
CA LEU A 9 -5.35 5.67 13.28
C LEU A 9 -4.54 6.12 12.06
N LEU A 10 -3.54 5.33 11.70
CA LEU A 10 -2.85 5.46 10.43
C LEU A 10 -3.71 4.85 9.31
N CYS A 11 -4.08 5.67 8.34
CA CYS A 11 -4.89 5.29 7.20
C CYS A 11 -4.08 5.38 5.91
N ASP A 12 -4.21 4.36 5.06
CA ASP A 12 -3.70 4.35 3.69
C ASP A 12 -4.85 4.27 2.69
N VAL A 13 -5.10 5.37 1.97
CA VAL A 13 -6.20 5.49 1.02
C VAL A 13 -5.70 5.74 -0.40
N GLY A 14 -6.36 5.14 -1.40
CA GLY A 14 -6.01 5.33 -2.81
C GLY A 14 -6.73 6.52 -3.43
N MET A 15 -6.02 7.37 -4.17
CA MET A 15 -6.62 8.38 -5.05
C MET A 15 -5.68 8.85 -6.17
N PRO A 16 -6.23 9.34 -7.29
CA PRO A 16 -5.43 9.99 -8.33
C PRO A 16 -4.92 11.36 -7.85
N VAL A 17 -3.65 11.68 -8.14
CA VAL A 17 -3.04 12.98 -7.82
C VAL A 17 -2.37 13.56 -9.07
N LEU A 18 -2.58 14.85 -9.34
CA LEU A 18 -1.93 15.58 -10.42
C LEU A 18 -0.74 16.36 -9.87
N HIS A 19 0.48 15.94 -10.17
CA HIS A 19 1.72 16.57 -9.67
C HIS A 19 2.68 16.83 -10.81
N GLY A 20 3.30 18.02 -10.87
CA GLY A 20 4.23 18.37 -11.95
C GLY A 20 3.67 18.27 -13.38
N GLY A 21 2.35 18.37 -13.55
CA GLY A 21 1.66 18.21 -14.85
C GLY A 21 1.37 16.76 -15.26
N ALA A 22 1.76 15.77 -14.44
CA ALA A 22 1.48 14.35 -14.67
C ALA A 22 0.48 13.80 -13.65
N ARG A 23 -0.34 12.83 -14.07
CA ARG A 23 -1.34 12.19 -13.22
C ARG A 23 -0.78 10.88 -12.68
N TYR A 24 -0.86 10.66 -11.38
CA TYR A 24 -0.34 9.49 -10.70
C TYR A 24 -1.45 8.75 -9.96
N ASN A 25 -1.42 7.42 -10.00
CA ASN A 25 -2.18 6.58 -9.07
C ASN A 25 -1.44 6.58 -7.73
N CYS A 26 -2.02 7.15 -6.67
CA CYS A 26 -1.33 7.37 -5.40
C CYS A 26 -2.01 6.68 -4.23
N ARG A 27 -1.16 6.30 -3.28
CA ARG A 27 -1.53 6.00 -1.89
C ARG A 27 -1.32 7.28 -1.07
N VAL A 28 -2.30 7.68 -0.28
CA VAL A 28 -2.24 8.83 0.62
C VAL A 28 -2.25 8.31 2.04
N ILE A 29 -1.09 8.33 2.67
CA ILE A 29 -0.90 7.92 4.05
C ILE A 29 -1.20 9.12 4.94
N CYS A 30 -2.11 8.94 5.89
CA CYS A 30 -2.52 9.99 6.81
C CYS A 30 -2.78 9.45 8.21
N ALA A 31 -2.56 10.27 9.22
CA ALA A 31 -2.90 9.99 10.61
C ALA A 31 -3.20 11.33 11.31
N ASP A 32 -4.07 11.31 12.31
CA ASP A 32 -4.37 12.48 13.15
C ASP A 32 -4.67 13.75 12.34
N ARG A 33 -5.48 13.57 11.29
CA ARG A 33 -5.90 14.63 10.36
C ARG A 33 -4.74 15.32 9.63
N ARG A 34 -3.59 14.66 9.47
CA ARG A 34 -2.47 15.12 8.64
C ARG A 34 -2.11 14.10 7.57
N ILE A 35 -1.77 14.57 6.38
CA ILE A 35 -1.22 13.74 5.31
C ILE A 35 0.28 13.59 5.55
N LEU A 36 0.75 12.38 5.79
CA LEU A 36 2.14 12.07 6.12
C LEU A 36 2.99 11.82 4.87
N LEU A 37 2.41 11.17 3.86
CA LEU A 37 3.07 10.84 2.60
C LEU A 37 2.03 10.63 1.49
N ILE A 38 2.29 11.19 0.31
CA ILE A 38 1.60 10.84 -0.93
C ILE A 38 2.56 10.00 -1.76
N ARG A 39 2.29 8.70 -1.84
CA ARG A 39 3.15 7.72 -2.50
C ARG A 39 2.55 7.34 -3.85
N PRO A 40 3.11 7.82 -4.98
CA PRO A 40 2.68 7.41 -6.31
C PRO A 40 3.17 6.00 -6.66
N LYS A 41 2.37 5.27 -7.43
CA LYS A 41 2.65 3.93 -7.93
C LYS A 41 3.80 3.95 -8.95
N LEU A 42 4.72 2.99 -8.82
CA LEU A 42 5.98 2.89 -9.56
C LEU A 42 5.88 1.97 -10.78
N SER A 43 5.00 0.98 -10.73
CA SER A 43 4.82 -0.03 -11.78
C SER A 43 3.37 -0.11 -12.19
N MET A 44 3.06 0.13 -13.47
CA MET A 44 1.70 0.16 -14.00
C MET A 44 1.24 -1.23 -14.46
N ALA A 45 -0.03 -1.52 -14.22
CA ALA A 45 -0.70 -2.68 -14.81
C ALA A 45 -1.23 -2.30 -16.20
N ASP A 46 -0.63 -2.88 -17.24
CA ASP A 46 -1.09 -2.73 -18.64
C ASP A 46 -1.32 -4.08 -19.33
N GLY A 47 -1.24 -5.19 -18.59
CA GLY A 47 -1.53 -6.55 -19.06
C GLY A 47 -3.02 -6.90 -18.99
N GLY A 48 -3.47 -7.78 -19.89
CA GLY A 48 -4.85 -8.30 -19.87
C GLY A 48 -5.90 -7.20 -19.96
N ASN A 49 -6.77 -7.12 -18.93
CA ASN A 49 -7.83 -6.12 -18.80
C ASN A 49 -7.36 -4.74 -18.28
N TYR A 50 -6.11 -4.62 -17.80
CA TYR A 50 -5.60 -3.37 -17.24
C TYR A 50 -4.99 -2.46 -18.31
N ARG A 51 -5.18 -1.15 -18.16
CA ARG A 51 -4.67 -0.09 -19.06
C ARG A 51 -4.31 1.16 -18.28
N GLU A 52 -3.61 1.01 -17.15
CA GLU A 52 -3.28 2.14 -16.28
C GLU A 52 -2.46 3.22 -17.00
N GLY A 53 -1.53 2.82 -17.88
CA GLY A 53 -0.68 3.75 -18.65
C GLY A 53 -1.45 4.68 -19.59
N ARG A 54 -2.74 4.41 -19.87
CA ARG A 54 -3.62 5.33 -20.59
C ARG A 54 -3.95 6.58 -19.78
N TYR A 55 -3.97 6.49 -18.46
CA TYR A 55 -4.47 7.55 -17.56
C TYR A 55 -3.42 8.05 -16.58
N PHE A 56 -2.46 7.21 -16.22
CA PHE A 56 -1.47 7.47 -15.19
C PHE A 56 -0.05 7.33 -15.73
N THR A 57 0.87 8.04 -15.08
CA THR A 57 2.30 7.95 -15.31
C THR A 57 2.94 7.16 -14.18
N ALA A 58 3.79 6.19 -14.51
CA ALA A 58 4.62 5.51 -13.53
C ALA A 58 5.59 6.51 -12.88
N TYR A 59 5.61 6.59 -11.55
CA TYR A 59 6.52 7.52 -10.89
C TYR A 59 7.97 7.05 -10.95
N ARG A 60 8.87 8.02 -11.14
CA ARG A 60 10.31 7.85 -11.13
C ARG A 60 10.88 8.90 -10.19
N PRO A 61 11.57 8.51 -9.11
CA PRO A 61 12.13 9.47 -8.18
C PRO A 61 13.19 10.35 -8.87
N PRO A 62 13.36 11.61 -8.44
CA PRO A 62 14.41 12.48 -8.94
C PRO A 62 15.79 11.85 -8.81
N LEU A 63 16.62 11.97 -9.86
CA LEU A 63 17.97 11.40 -9.90
C LEU A 63 18.92 12.04 -8.88
N ASP A 64 18.64 13.27 -8.47
CA ASP A 64 19.39 14.01 -7.45
C ASP A 64 19.01 13.61 -6.01
N GLY A 65 18.06 12.68 -5.85
CA GLY A 65 17.57 12.23 -4.54
C GLY A 65 16.74 13.29 -3.80
N ARG A 66 16.36 14.39 -4.46
CA ARG A 66 15.57 15.44 -3.82
C ARG A 66 14.19 14.93 -3.44
N ARG A 67 13.76 15.25 -2.22
CA ARG A 67 12.39 15.01 -1.77
C ARG A 67 11.45 15.99 -2.44
N GLU A 68 10.40 15.47 -3.07
CA GLU A 68 9.35 16.29 -3.63
C GLU A 68 8.25 16.56 -2.60
N HIS A 69 7.56 17.67 -2.78
CA HIS A 69 6.41 18.04 -1.97
C HIS A 69 5.24 18.35 -2.88
N PHE A 70 4.06 17.86 -2.51
CA PHE A 70 2.80 18.20 -3.14
C PHE A 70 2.14 19.35 -2.38
N LEU A 71 1.75 20.41 -3.10
CA LEU A 71 0.99 21.51 -2.53
C LEU A 71 -0.47 21.07 -2.37
N LEU A 72 -0.96 21.09 -1.14
CA LEU A 72 -2.31 20.66 -0.84
C LEU A 72 -3.33 21.71 -1.31
N PRO A 73 -4.57 21.30 -1.67
CA PRO A 73 -5.61 22.24 -2.04
C PRO A 73 -5.78 23.36 -1.00
N PRO A 74 -5.93 24.64 -1.40
CA PRO A 74 -5.97 25.76 -0.45
C PRO A 74 -7.00 25.60 0.67
N ASP A 75 -8.15 25.01 0.37
CA ASP A 75 -9.20 24.73 1.36
C ASP A 75 -8.77 23.71 2.39
N PHE A 76 -8.11 22.62 1.96
CA PHE A 76 -7.53 21.64 2.86
C PHE A 76 -6.44 22.28 3.72
N ALA A 77 -5.53 23.03 3.09
CA ALA A 77 -4.40 23.65 3.76
C ALA A 77 -4.83 24.63 4.85
N ARG A 78 -5.85 25.46 4.58
CA ARG A 78 -6.42 26.37 5.60
C ARG A 78 -7.13 25.61 6.72
N ARG A 79 -7.87 24.56 6.38
CA ARG A 79 -8.71 23.84 7.34
C ARG A 79 -7.90 22.98 8.31
N PHE A 80 -6.82 22.37 7.83
CA PHE A 80 -6.01 21.42 8.62
C PHE A 80 -4.61 21.94 8.93
N ASP A 81 -4.34 23.22 8.66
CA ASP A 81 -3.03 23.87 8.86
C ASP A 81 -1.86 23.05 8.28
N GLN A 82 -2.05 22.61 7.03
CA GLN A 82 -1.08 21.79 6.32
C GLN A 82 -0.95 22.26 4.87
N ARG A 83 0.12 23.01 4.57
CA ARG A 83 0.34 23.57 3.22
C ARG A 83 0.79 22.55 2.18
N SER A 84 1.54 21.54 2.61
CA SER A 84 2.09 20.52 1.72
C SER A 84 2.25 19.18 2.42
N ALA A 85 2.46 18.15 1.61
CA ALA A 85 2.83 16.81 2.07
C ALA A 85 4.02 16.28 1.24
N PRO A 86 4.88 15.42 1.82
CA PRO A 86 5.90 14.71 1.04
C PRO A 86 5.26 13.92 -0.11
N PHE A 87 5.90 13.93 -1.27
CA PHE A 87 5.48 13.20 -2.46
C PHE A 87 6.62 12.29 -2.95
N GLY A 88 6.35 11.01 -3.17
CA GLY A 88 7.30 10.08 -3.78
C GLY A 88 7.39 8.71 -3.13
N ALA A 89 8.42 7.95 -3.51
CA ALA A 89 8.67 6.59 -3.02
C ALA A 89 9.31 6.61 -1.62
N GLY A 90 8.48 6.56 -0.58
CA GLY A 90 8.91 6.58 0.82
C GLY A 90 8.08 5.67 1.71
N TYR A 91 8.38 5.75 3.00
CA TYR A 91 7.64 5.13 4.09
C TYR A 91 7.51 6.15 5.23
N VAL A 92 6.63 5.86 6.18
CA VAL A 92 6.47 6.66 7.40
C VAL A 92 7.02 5.90 8.58
N GLN A 93 7.57 6.63 9.56
CA GLN A 93 7.99 6.09 10.83
C GLN A 93 7.14 6.75 11.92
N THR A 94 6.50 5.93 12.74
CA THR A 94 5.69 6.37 13.87
C THR A 94 6.57 6.74 15.06
N SER A 95 6.00 7.43 16.05
CA SER A 95 6.74 7.91 17.24
C SER A 95 7.30 6.80 18.13
N ASP A 96 6.67 5.62 18.11
CA ASP A 96 7.12 4.41 18.79
C ASP A 96 8.12 3.58 17.95
N GLY A 97 8.51 4.09 16.79
CA GLY A 97 9.55 3.53 15.94
C GLY A 97 9.07 2.53 14.89
N ALA A 98 7.78 2.19 14.86
CA ALA A 98 7.24 1.32 13.80
C ALA A 98 7.35 1.99 12.43
N THR A 99 7.66 1.19 11.42
CA THR A 99 7.87 1.68 10.05
C THR A 99 6.84 1.09 9.09
N VAL A 100 6.11 1.98 8.41
CA VAL A 100 4.99 1.62 7.52
C VAL A 100 5.25 2.14 6.12
N GLY A 101 5.44 1.21 5.19
CA GLY A 101 5.44 1.45 3.76
C GLY A 101 4.12 1.03 3.14
N CYS A 102 3.94 1.36 1.87
CA CYS A 102 2.87 0.77 1.07
C CYS A 102 3.47 0.13 -0.17
N GLU A 103 2.75 -0.76 -0.82
CA GLU A 103 2.92 -1.27 -2.18
C GLU A 103 1.58 -1.04 -2.91
N SER A 104 1.56 -0.99 -4.24
CA SER A 104 0.31 -0.80 -4.99
C SER A 104 0.11 -1.89 -6.02
N CYS A 105 -0.81 -2.83 -5.73
CA CYS A 105 -1.28 -3.86 -6.64
C CYS A 105 -0.15 -4.55 -7.42
N GLU A 106 0.02 -4.18 -8.70
CA GLU A 106 0.99 -4.71 -9.65
C GLU A 106 2.43 -4.70 -9.14
N GLU A 107 2.80 -3.77 -8.26
CA GLU A 107 4.16 -3.70 -7.73
C GLU A 107 4.61 -4.99 -7.02
N LEU A 108 3.69 -5.75 -6.40
CA LEU A 108 3.97 -7.06 -5.81
C LEU A 108 4.49 -8.07 -6.84
N TRP A 109 4.00 -8.00 -8.07
CA TRP A 109 4.22 -8.98 -9.13
C TRP A 109 5.50 -8.71 -9.94
N THR A 110 6.11 -7.53 -9.74
CA THR A 110 7.29 -7.14 -10.53
C THR A 110 8.54 -7.89 -10.09
N PRO A 111 9.53 -8.13 -10.98
CA PRO A 111 10.73 -8.89 -10.61
C PRO A 111 11.53 -8.29 -9.44
N ARG A 112 11.49 -6.96 -9.31
CA ARG A 112 12.04 -6.21 -8.18
C ARG A 112 10.90 -5.49 -7.47
N SER A 113 10.02 -6.26 -6.84
CA SER A 113 8.89 -5.73 -6.09
C SER A 113 9.33 -4.69 -5.06
N THR A 114 8.49 -3.69 -4.84
CA THR A 114 8.89 -2.52 -4.05
C THR A 114 9.11 -2.86 -2.58
N HIS A 115 8.43 -3.89 -2.06
CA HIS A 115 8.65 -4.38 -0.70
C HIS A 115 10.10 -4.83 -0.44
N ILE A 116 10.85 -5.26 -1.47
CA ILE A 116 12.25 -5.68 -1.32
C ILE A 116 13.10 -4.50 -0.86
N ASP A 117 13.04 -3.37 -1.58
CA ASP A 117 13.80 -2.17 -1.24
C ASP A 117 13.28 -1.52 0.06
N MET A 118 12.00 -1.71 0.40
CA MET A 118 11.46 -1.26 1.70
C MET A 118 12.00 -2.09 2.87
N ALA A 119 12.04 -3.41 2.74
CA ALA A 119 12.57 -4.29 3.77
C ALA A 119 14.05 -3.99 4.05
N LEU A 120 14.85 -3.77 3.00
CA LEU A 120 16.26 -3.35 3.11
C LEU A 120 16.43 -1.98 3.80
N ARG A 121 15.39 -1.14 3.78
CA ARG A 121 15.35 0.15 4.48
C ARG A 121 14.73 0.04 5.88
N GLY A 122 14.48 -1.18 6.36
CA GLY A 122 13.98 -1.46 7.70
C GLY A 122 12.46 -1.36 7.84
N VAL A 123 11.68 -1.20 6.75
CA VAL A 123 10.22 -1.14 6.82
C VAL A 123 9.65 -2.45 7.39
N GLU A 124 8.88 -2.38 8.45
CA GLU A 124 8.31 -3.54 9.16
C GLU A 124 6.92 -3.92 8.64
N ILE A 125 6.11 -2.93 8.26
CA ILE A 125 4.74 -3.13 7.78
C ILE A 125 4.61 -2.59 6.35
N VAL A 126 4.09 -3.42 5.43
CA VAL A 126 3.83 -3.05 4.04
C VAL A 126 2.34 -3.21 3.74
N GLY A 127 1.65 -2.11 3.48
CA GLY A 127 0.25 -2.13 3.02
C GLY A 127 0.14 -2.19 1.50
N ASN A 128 -0.56 -3.17 0.94
CA ASN A 128 -0.88 -3.24 -0.49
C ASN A 128 -2.37 -2.98 -0.74
N GLY A 129 -2.67 -1.80 -1.28
CA GLY A 129 -3.99 -1.48 -1.80
C GLY A 129 -4.15 -1.91 -3.25
N SER A 130 -5.14 -2.75 -3.51
CA SER A 130 -5.36 -3.41 -4.79
C SER A 130 -6.75 -3.17 -5.38
N GLY A 131 -6.80 -3.20 -6.70
CA GLY A 131 -8.01 -3.35 -7.52
C GLY A 131 -7.82 -4.55 -8.45
N SER A 132 -7.56 -5.72 -7.86
CA SER A 132 -7.32 -6.96 -8.59
C SER A 132 -8.64 -7.68 -8.85
N HIS A 133 -9.01 -7.78 -10.11
CA HIS A 133 -10.19 -8.53 -10.52
C HIS A 133 -9.98 -10.04 -10.39
N HIS A 134 -11.10 -10.76 -10.29
CA HIS A 134 -11.16 -12.20 -10.28
C HIS A 134 -10.62 -12.78 -11.58
N GLU A 135 -9.73 -13.76 -11.44
CA GLU A 135 -9.39 -14.73 -12.47
C GLU A 135 -9.30 -16.09 -11.78
N LEU A 136 -9.69 -17.16 -12.49
CA LEU A 136 -9.69 -18.51 -11.93
C LEU A 136 -8.30 -18.86 -11.37
N ARG A 137 -8.24 -19.26 -10.09
CA ARG A 137 -7.00 -19.62 -9.34
C ARG A 137 -6.00 -18.48 -9.10
N LYS A 138 -6.33 -17.23 -9.40
CA LYS A 138 -5.43 -16.09 -9.16
C LYS A 138 -5.28 -15.74 -7.67
N LEU A 139 -6.23 -16.14 -6.82
CA LEU A 139 -6.10 -15.99 -5.37
C LEU A 139 -4.89 -16.77 -4.84
N ASP A 140 -4.67 -18.00 -5.31
CA ASP A 140 -3.54 -18.83 -4.90
C ASP A 140 -2.21 -18.13 -5.23
N ALA A 141 -2.09 -17.60 -6.46
CA ALA A 141 -0.90 -16.85 -6.88
C ALA A 141 -0.65 -15.58 -6.04
N ARG A 142 -1.72 -14.86 -5.66
CA ARG A 142 -1.60 -13.70 -4.76
C ARG A 142 -1.07 -14.11 -3.40
N LEU A 143 -1.67 -15.16 -2.83
CA LEU A 143 -1.29 -15.68 -1.52
C LEU A 143 0.18 -16.12 -1.51
N ASP A 144 0.58 -16.91 -2.51
CA ASP A 144 1.95 -17.40 -2.66
C ASP A 144 2.97 -16.25 -2.74
N LEU A 145 2.66 -15.17 -3.47
CA LEU A 145 3.54 -14.01 -3.57
C LEU A 145 3.69 -13.27 -2.24
N MET A 146 2.61 -13.09 -1.48
CA MET A 146 2.67 -12.38 -0.20
C MET A 146 3.36 -13.20 0.88
N VAL A 147 3.06 -14.50 0.94
CA VAL A 147 3.75 -15.44 1.83
C VAL A 147 5.23 -15.47 1.49
N SER A 148 5.59 -15.66 0.23
CA SER A 148 6.98 -15.65 -0.23
C SER A 148 7.70 -14.34 0.10
N ALA A 149 7.04 -13.19 -0.12
CA ALA A 149 7.59 -11.88 0.20
C ALA A 149 7.96 -11.76 1.70
N MET A 150 7.04 -12.16 2.59
CA MET A 150 7.25 -12.04 4.04
C MET A 150 8.12 -13.16 4.62
N SER A 151 8.11 -14.37 4.06
CA SER A 151 9.09 -15.41 4.41
C SER A 151 10.52 -14.99 4.02
N LYS A 152 10.68 -14.31 2.89
CA LYS A 152 11.99 -13.88 2.42
C LYS A 152 12.51 -12.64 3.16
N CYS A 153 11.66 -11.64 3.35
CA CYS A 153 12.06 -10.33 3.85
C CYS A 153 11.77 -10.12 5.35
N GLY A 154 10.94 -10.98 5.95
CA GLY A 154 10.31 -10.68 7.24
C GLY A 154 9.38 -9.46 7.17
N GLY A 155 8.52 -9.32 8.18
CA GLY A 155 7.59 -8.20 8.30
C GLY A 155 6.13 -8.61 8.16
N VAL A 156 5.28 -7.58 8.20
CA VAL A 156 3.83 -7.69 8.10
C VAL A 156 3.37 -7.16 6.75
N TYR A 157 2.63 -7.98 6.00
CA TYR A 157 1.99 -7.58 4.75
C TYR A 157 0.48 -7.47 4.95
N LEU A 158 -0.05 -6.28 4.70
CA LEU A 158 -1.49 -6.00 4.78
C LEU A 158 -2.02 -5.85 3.36
N TYR A 159 -2.80 -6.80 2.89
CA TYR A 159 -3.42 -6.76 1.57
C TYR A 159 -4.88 -6.38 1.67
N ALA A 160 -5.28 -5.31 0.95
CA ALA A 160 -6.66 -4.89 0.82
C ALA A 160 -7.01 -4.82 -0.68
N ASN A 161 -8.17 -5.37 -1.04
CA ASN A 161 -8.62 -5.41 -2.42
C ASN A 161 -10.07 -4.94 -2.51
N GLN A 162 -10.43 -4.39 -3.66
CA GLN A 162 -11.82 -4.11 -3.98
C GLN A 162 -12.65 -5.41 -3.98
N ARG A 163 -13.92 -5.32 -3.60
CA ARG A 163 -14.91 -6.40 -3.69
C ARG A 163 -16.12 -5.94 -4.50
N GLY A 164 -16.68 -6.84 -5.31
CA GLY A 164 -17.90 -6.59 -6.08
C GLY A 164 -17.65 -6.11 -7.50
N CYS A 165 -18.64 -5.43 -8.07
CA CYS A 165 -18.57 -4.86 -9.42
C CYS A 165 -18.55 -3.33 -9.34
N ASP A 166 -17.68 -2.69 -10.12
CA ASP A 166 -17.50 -1.23 -10.17
C ASP A 166 -18.28 -0.56 -11.31
N GLY A 167 -19.22 -1.28 -11.93
CA GLY A 167 -19.95 -0.86 -13.11
C GLY A 167 -19.35 -1.33 -14.44
N GLY A 168 -18.20 -2.01 -14.40
CA GLY A 168 -17.63 -2.71 -15.55
C GLY A 168 -18.13 -4.14 -15.72
N ARG A 169 -17.40 -4.91 -16.53
CA ARG A 169 -17.60 -6.37 -16.70
C ARG A 169 -16.80 -7.22 -15.71
N LEU A 170 -15.93 -6.58 -14.92
CA LEU A 170 -15.00 -7.25 -14.02
C LEU A 170 -15.66 -7.36 -12.64
N TYR A 171 -15.43 -8.50 -12.00
CA TYR A 171 -15.73 -8.69 -10.59
C TYR A 171 -14.42 -8.68 -9.81
N TYR A 172 -14.32 -7.86 -8.77
CA TYR A 172 -13.19 -7.84 -7.84
C TYR A 172 -13.52 -8.74 -6.67
N ASP A 173 -12.63 -9.68 -6.38
CA ASP A 173 -12.90 -10.80 -5.48
C ASP A 173 -12.35 -10.60 -4.08
N GLY A 174 -12.26 -9.35 -3.61
CA GLY A 174 -11.85 -9.05 -2.25
C GLY A 174 -10.63 -9.86 -1.82
N GLY A 175 -10.80 -10.68 -0.78
CA GLY A 175 -9.75 -11.58 -0.30
C GLY A 175 -8.61 -10.80 0.35
N ALA A 176 -8.97 -9.80 1.17
CA ALA A 176 -8.00 -9.10 2.02
C ALA A 176 -7.24 -10.12 2.89
N MET A 177 -5.95 -9.89 3.13
CA MET A 177 -5.09 -10.81 3.86
C MET A 177 -4.12 -10.06 4.77
N ILE A 178 -3.78 -10.69 5.90
CA ILE A 178 -2.70 -10.24 6.79
C ILE A 178 -1.69 -11.38 6.90
N VAL A 179 -0.45 -11.12 6.50
CA VAL A 179 0.65 -12.09 6.53
C VAL A 179 1.77 -11.55 7.40
N CYS A 180 2.34 -12.36 8.29
CA CYS A 180 3.48 -12.00 9.12
C CYS A 180 4.57 -13.06 9.01
N ASN A 181 5.79 -12.68 8.59
CA ASN A 181 6.95 -13.58 8.48
C ASN A 181 6.67 -14.89 7.70
N GLY A 182 5.73 -14.84 6.74
CA GLY A 182 5.30 -15.99 5.94
C GLY A 182 4.06 -16.72 6.44
N GLU A 183 3.56 -16.39 7.62
CA GLU A 183 2.33 -16.97 8.18
C GLU A 183 1.11 -16.11 7.85
N VAL A 184 0.01 -16.73 7.41
CA VAL A 184 -1.26 -16.04 7.19
C VAL A 184 -1.99 -15.92 8.52
N LEU A 185 -2.11 -14.70 9.04
CA LEU A 185 -2.78 -14.42 10.30
C LEU A 185 -4.29 -14.23 10.13
N ALA A 186 -4.72 -13.69 8.99
CA ALA A 186 -6.13 -13.50 8.67
C ALA A 186 -6.34 -13.47 7.15
N GLN A 187 -7.49 -13.98 6.71
CA GLN A 187 -7.94 -13.93 5.32
C GLN A 187 -9.44 -13.68 5.26
N ALA A 188 -9.84 -12.64 4.54
CA ALA A 188 -11.22 -12.30 4.25
C ALA A 188 -11.80 -13.21 3.17
N LYS A 189 -13.13 -13.24 3.06
CA LYS A 189 -13.79 -14.03 2.02
C LYS A 189 -13.43 -13.52 0.62
N GLN A 190 -13.31 -14.46 -0.32
CA GLN A 190 -13.09 -14.14 -1.74
C GLN A 190 -14.38 -13.59 -2.40
N PHE A 191 -15.54 -14.13 -2.03
CA PHE A 191 -16.81 -13.69 -2.58
C PHE A 191 -17.78 -13.43 -1.43
N ASP A 192 -18.41 -12.27 -1.45
CA ASP A 192 -19.50 -11.93 -0.54
C ASP A 192 -20.37 -10.84 -1.18
N VAL A 193 -21.58 -10.66 -0.63
CA VAL A 193 -22.55 -9.63 -1.02
C VAL A 193 -22.45 -8.39 -0.14
N GLU A 194 -21.78 -8.48 1.00
CA GLU A 194 -21.52 -7.35 1.87
C GLU A 194 -20.73 -6.25 1.14
N GLU A 195 -20.98 -4.98 1.46
CA GLU A 195 -20.25 -3.87 0.82
C GLU A 195 -18.84 -3.70 1.41
N VAL A 196 -18.70 -3.96 2.71
CA VAL A 196 -17.44 -3.75 3.46
C VAL A 196 -17.12 -4.99 4.27
N GLU A 197 -15.85 -5.41 4.24
CA GLU A 197 -15.31 -6.43 5.15
C GLU A 197 -13.98 -5.93 5.67
N VAL A 198 -13.81 -5.97 7.00
CA VAL A 198 -12.59 -5.56 7.69
C VAL A 198 -12.06 -6.77 8.43
N ILE A 199 -10.79 -7.08 8.21
CA ILE A 199 -10.06 -8.09 8.97
C ILE A 199 -8.98 -7.41 9.82
N THR A 200 -8.66 -8.01 10.95
CA THR A 200 -7.70 -7.49 11.91
C THR A 200 -6.85 -8.60 12.48
N ALA A 201 -5.60 -8.29 12.81
CA ALA A 201 -4.71 -9.15 13.58
C ALA A 201 -3.88 -8.28 14.52
N THR A 202 -3.52 -8.82 15.68
CA THR A 202 -2.57 -8.21 16.61
C THR A 202 -1.22 -8.86 16.38
N VAL A 203 -0.19 -8.05 16.14
CA VAL A 203 1.17 -8.53 15.82
C VAL A 203 2.17 -7.88 16.75
N ASP A 204 3.13 -8.67 17.26
CA ASP A 204 4.30 -8.15 17.94
C ASP A 204 5.39 -7.81 16.92
N LEU A 205 5.82 -6.55 16.87
CA LEU A 205 6.88 -6.13 15.94
C LEU A 205 8.27 -6.58 16.40
N ASP A 206 8.45 -6.95 17.66
CA ASP A 206 9.70 -7.55 18.12
C ASP A 206 9.89 -8.96 17.55
N ASP A 207 8.81 -9.68 17.22
CA ASP A 207 8.89 -10.94 16.46
C ASP A 207 9.40 -10.71 15.03
N VAL A 208 8.97 -9.62 14.37
CA VAL A 208 9.48 -9.23 13.05
C VAL A 208 10.98 -8.92 13.10
N ARG A 209 11.39 -8.12 14.10
CA ARG A 209 12.79 -7.74 14.29
C ARG A 209 13.66 -8.96 14.61
N SER A 210 13.19 -9.83 15.50
CA SER A 210 13.86 -11.07 15.87
C SER A 210 13.94 -12.05 14.69
N TYR A 211 12.88 -12.16 13.89
CA TYR A 211 12.87 -12.97 12.67
C TYR A 211 13.96 -12.52 11.70
N ARG A 212 14.03 -11.21 11.40
CA ARG A 212 15.07 -10.64 10.53
C ARG A 212 16.47 -10.85 11.12
N ALA A 213 16.66 -10.58 12.41
CA ALA A 213 17.94 -10.76 13.09
C ALA A 213 18.41 -12.22 13.15
N SER A 214 17.48 -13.18 13.09
CA SER A 214 17.79 -14.63 13.04
C SER A 214 18.31 -15.08 11.67
N ILE A 215 18.19 -14.25 10.63
CA ILE A 215 18.66 -14.51 9.27
C ILE A 215 19.99 -13.77 9.07
N PRO A 216 21.15 -14.46 9.11
CA PRO A 216 22.46 -13.79 9.08
C PRO A 216 22.79 -13.04 7.78
N SER A 217 22.02 -13.32 6.72
CA SER A 217 22.19 -12.72 5.39
C SER A 217 21.21 -11.57 5.12
N PHE A 218 20.40 -11.18 6.10
CA PHE A 218 19.49 -10.05 5.98
C PHE A 218 20.26 -8.72 5.89
#